data_AF-A0A6J4VMR3-F1
#
_entry.id   AF-A0A6J4VMR3-F1
#
_cell.length_a   1.000
_cell.length_b   1.000
_cell.length_c   1.000
_cell.angle_alpha   90.00
_cell.angle_beta   90.00
_cell.angle_gamma   90.00
#
_symmetry.space_group_name_H-M   'P 1'
#
loop_
_entity.id
_entity.type
_entity.pdbx_description
1 polymer ?
#
loop_
_entity_poly.entity_id
_entity_poly.type
_entity_poly.pdbx_seq_one_letter_code
_entity_poly.pdbx_strand_id
1 'polypeptide(L)' 'MTAILTPSDVVVGASAPDLTLRDAGNAEVRLSDLWSSAPRALVIVFLRHFG' A
#
# COMPACT_ATOMS: atom_id res chain seq x y z
N MET A 1 -16.20 -12.95 8.74
CA MET A 1 -14.94 -13.19 9.47
C MET A 1 -14.03 -12.02 9.14
N THR A 2 -14.00 -11.00 10.01
CA THR A 2 -13.34 -9.71 9.72
C THR A 2 -11.91 -9.79 10.22
N ALA A 3 -10.93 -9.79 9.31
CA ALA A 3 -9.52 -9.77 9.70
C ALA A 3 -9.19 -8.38 10.28
N ILE A 4 -8.88 -8.34 11.58
CA ILE A 4 -8.35 -7.15 12.25
C ILE A 4 -6.85 -7.14 11.95
N LEU A 5 -6.40 -6.25 11.06
CA LEU A 5 -4.98 -6.01 10.84
C LEU A 5 -4.43 -5.28 12.07
N THR A 6 -3.69 -5.98 12.93
CA THR A 6 -2.88 -5.33 13.98
C THR A 6 -1.73 -4.57 13.30
N PRO A 7 -1.50 -3.28 13.62
CA PRO A 7 -0.40 -2.52 13.04
C PRO A 7 0.91 -2.96 13.69
N SER A 8 1.60 -3.94 13.12
CA SER A 8 2.83 -4.46 13.75
C SER A 8 4.02 -4.81 12.84
N ASP A 9 3.96 -4.70 11.50
CA ASP A 9 5.04 -5.27 10.67
C ASP A 9 5.64 -4.32 9.61
N VAL A 10 5.63 -3.01 9.83
CA VAL A 10 6.40 -2.08 8.96
C VAL A 10 7.67 -1.64 9.68
N VAL A 11 8.81 -2.17 9.24
CA VAL A 11 10.13 -1.90 9.82
C VAL A 11 10.99 -1.11 8.83
N VAL A 12 11.68 -0.07 9.30
CA VAL A 12 12.59 0.73 8.46
C VAL A 12 13.71 -0.14 7.91
N GLY A 13 13.92 -0.06 6.59
CA GLY A 13 14.94 -0.86 5.89
C GLY A 13 14.48 -2.26 5.48
N ALA A 14 13.32 -2.72 5.96
CA ALA A 14 12.69 -3.93 5.44
C ALA A 14 12.01 -3.65 4.09
N SER A 15 11.76 -4.72 3.31
CA SER A 15 10.96 -4.62 2.10
C SER A 15 9.57 -4.06 2.41
N ALA A 16 9.09 -3.14 1.57
CA ALA A 16 7.75 -2.60 1.70
C ALA A 16 6.71 -3.73 1.54
N PRO A 17 5.61 -3.69 2.32
CA PRO A 17 4.55 -4.67 2.18
C PRO A 17 3.90 -4.58 0.80
N ASP A 18 3.40 -5.73 0.35
CA ASP A 18 2.70 -5.84 -0.91
C ASP A 18 1.19 -5.96 -0.68
N LEU A 19 0.43 -5.31 -1.55
CA LEU A 19 -1.02 -5.25 -1.47
C LEU A 19 -1.56 -4.95 -2.87
N THR A 20 -2.69 -5.59 -3.19
CA THR A 20 -3.48 -5.24 -4.37
C THR A 20 -4.58 -4.27 -3.97
N LEU A 21 -4.62 -3.12 -4.62
CA LEU A 21 -5.61 -2.08 -4.45
C LEU A 21 -6.32 -1.83 -5.78
N ARG A 22 -7.42 -1.08 -5.73
CA ARG A 22 -8.03 -0.52 -6.94
C ARG A 22 -7.68 0.95 -7.07
N ASP A 23 -7.35 1.39 -8.28
CA ASP A 23 -7.15 2.80 -8.57
C ASP A 23 -8.48 3.55 -8.77
N ALA A 24 -8.40 4.84 -9.08
CA ALA A 24 -9.58 5.68 -9.33
C ALA A 24 -10.39 5.23 -10.56
N GLY A 25 -9.79 4.48 -11.48
CA GLY A 25 -10.45 3.86 -12.63
C GLY A 25 -11.00 2.46 -12.34
N ASN A 26 -10.95 2.00 -11.09
CA ASN A 26 -11.31 0.65 -10.66
C ASN A 26 -10.44 -0.47 -11.27
N ALA A 27 -9.27 -0.12 -11.81
CA ALA A 27 -8.26 -1.08 -12.25
C ALA A 27 -7.49 -1.65 -11.04
N GLU A 28 -7.11 -2.92 -11.10
CA GLU A 28 -6.28 -3.53 -10.06
C GLU A 28 -4.82 -3.08 -10.20
N VAL A 29 -4.23 -2.66 -9.08
CA VAL A 29 -2.85 -2.20 -9.00
C VAL A 29 -2.17 -2.91 -7.83
N ARG A 30 -1.00 -3.47 -8.09
CA ARG A 30 -0.16 -4.12 -7.09
C ARG A 30 0.93 -3.16 -6.61
N LEU A 31 1.05 -2.97 -5.31
CA LEU A 31 2.02 -2.02 -4.73
C LEU A 31 3.48 -2.36 -5.10
N SER A 32 3.84 -3.65 -5.20
CA SER A 32 5.18 -4.08 -5.65
C SER A 32 5.60 -3.54 -7.03
N ASP A 33 4.63 -3.40 -7.93
CA ASP A 33 4.89 -2.92 -9.29
C ASP A 33 5.19 -1.41 -9.26
N LEU A 34 4.60 -0.69 -8.31
CA LEU A 34 4.89 0.71 -8.05
C LEU A 34 6.24 0.91 -7.35
N TRP A 35 6.59 0.06 -6.38
CA TRP A 35 7.90 0.10 -5.71
C TRP A 35 9.06 -0.06 -6.69
N SER A 36 8.93 -1.02 -7.60
CA SER A 36 9.96 -1.40 -8.56
C SER A 36 10.09 -0.43 -9.74
N SER A 37 9.03 0.30 -10.08
CA SER A 37 9.03 1.25 -11.20
C SER A 37 9.36 2.70 -10.79
N ALA A 38 9.37 3.02 -9.50
CA ALA A 38 9.60 4.39 -9.02
C ALA A 38 11.09 4.80 -9.07
N PRO A 39 11.47 5.88 -9.78
CA PRO A 39 12.87 6.23 -10.00
C PRO A 39 13.59 6.92 -8.83
N ARG A 40 12.89 7.34 -7.77
CA ARG A 40 13.50 8.12 -6.67
C ARG A 40 13.01 7.74 -5.28
N ALA A 41 11.69 7.61 -5.11
CA ALA A 41 11.01 7.08 -3.92
C ALA A 41 9.50 7.15 -4.18
N LEU A 42 8.72 6.32 -3.48
CA LEU A 42 7.26 6.40 -3.49
C LEU A 42 6.74 6.60 -2.07
N VAL A 43 5.79 7.52 -1.91
CA VAL A 43 5.20 7.90 -0.63
C VAL A 43 3.74 7.47 -0.65
N ILE A 44 3.32 6.69 0.36
CA ILE A 44 1.91 6.35 0.56
C ILE A 44 1.32 7.26 1.63
N VAL A 45 0.16 7.84 1.34
CA VAL A 45 -0.62 8.59 2.32
C VAL A 45 -1.92 7.86 2.58
N PHE A 46 -2.14 7.43 3.83
CA PHE A 46 -3.40 6.83 4.26
C PHE A 46 -4.33 7.92 4.77
N LEU A 47 -5.44 8.14 4.05
CA LEU A 47 -6.48 9.07 4.45
C LEU A 47 -7.69 8.30 4.97
N ARG A 48 -8.13 8.62 6.18
CA ARG A 48 -9.40 8.12 6.73
C ARG A 48 -10.48 9.16 6.46
N HIS A 49 -11.55 8.74 5.78
CA HIS A 49 -12.71 9.57 5.51
C HIS A 49 -13.92 9.03 6.27
N PHE A 50 -14.66 9.91 6.95
CA PHE A 50 -15.89 9.61 7.70
C PHE A 50 -17.05 10.35 7.03
N GLY A 51 -17.47 9.84 5.88
CA GLY A 51 -18.69 10.29 5.19
C GLY A 51 -19.90 9.51 5.67
#